data_AF-A0A016T618-F1
#
_entry.id   AF-A0A016T618-F1
#
_cell.length_a   1.000
_cell.length_b   1.000
_cell.length_c   1.000
_cell.angle_alpha   90.00
_cell.angle_beta   90.00
_cell.angle_gamma   90.00
#
_symmetry.space_group_name_H-M   'P 1'
#
loop_
_entity.id
_entity.type
_entity.pdbx_description
1 polymer ?
#
loop_
_entity_poly.entity_id
_entity_poly.type
_entity_poly.pdbx_seq_one_letter_code
_entity_poly.pdbx_strand_id
1 'polypeptide(L)'
;MQPQQYVDVQASTLQLRERNIKRSCKPLVVRKVSSHLNLFLELLAPVWTASVRSLRVSVEPAEVELDEDDGLLWTSLQTAFPGCSGMYYRERDSDCRSSVKFDGKKFLPPGGAWNDRDYYVTLSQRCHAGLQSLGNYESATRQFERSVNAVQKLLGSNLFEIPYRSRKDTGKTSPDSGLENEKRVVATETAEPQTAIQERERLLQKSGRKLSPIEQQFVDLAKISTGKDVIIDQQREEMRKANEKLIQGEKELRIQQEKCGDMEARLRAMDDELNMLRKLSSEQNYLGDKVKELTTRLLDKETELARTREELEAKNRRLNDELREAREKNSSLALSLETATAKAAELSEQLQLAIVSREVLSNELAQLRPLANAIDINNADGVLAYLDALENAKRHEVQAAKAQAAANEIQSRFDELSELQTSVILDNTRLHARNNELEERVANFEKELQSLNEDWEKQVQKKKQEWEDAHREIETECSCMRKQLVDLQDVLATVTRDATENSRRSNDPLTTYSLV
;
A
#
# COMPACT_ATOMS: atom_id res chain seq x y z
N MET A 1 57.71 59.20 -28.54
CA MET A 1 57.87 57.98 -29.36
C MET A 1 58.12 56.81 -28.41
N GLN A 2 57.30 55.75 -28.45
CA GLN A 2 57.53 54.46 -27.79
C GLN A 2 56.73 53.36 -28.51
N PRO A 3 57.37 52.29 -29.03
CA PRO A 3 56.78 50.97 -29.26
C PRO A 3 56.86 50.16 -27.94
N GLN A 4 55.93 49.24 -27.59
CA GLN A 4 55.72 47.88 -28.15
C GLN A 4 56.97 46.96 -28.02
N GLN A 5 56.86 45.68 -27.63
CA GLN A 5 55.66 44.83 -27.49
C GLN A 5 55.83 43.65 -26.49
N TYR A 6 54.76 42.87 -26.34
CA TYR A 6 54.63 41.59 -25.65
C TYR A 6 55.80 40.60 -25.81
N VAL A 7 56.12 39.85 -24.74
CA VAL A 7 56.09 38.36 -24.62
C VAL A 7 56.45 37.99 -23.15
N ASP A 8 56.02 36.79 -22.70
CA ASP A 8 56.29 36.12 -21.39
C ASP A 8 55.21 36.13 -20.28
N VAL A 9 54.04 35.54 -20.58
CA VAL A 9 53.16 34.91 -19.55
C VAL A 9 52.60 33.56 -20.04
N GLN A 10 53.46 32.65 -20.51
CA GLN A 10 53.06 31.26 -20.88
C GLN A 10 54.01 30.14 -20.39
N ALA A 11 55.16 30.46 -19.79
CA ALA A 11 56.15 29.45 -19.42
C ALA A 11 55.80 28.63 -18.16
N SER A 12 54.95 29.13 -17.25
CA SER A 12 54.77 28.57 -15.90
C SER A 12 53.67 27.52 -15.76
N THR A 13 52.77 27.36 -16.74
CA THR A 13 51.58 26.50 -16.64
C THR A 13 51.77 25.06 -17.20
N LEU A 14 52.91 24.76 -17.81
CA LEU A 14 53.13 23.47 -18.48
C LEU A 14 53.75 22.36 -17.60
N GLN A 15 54.47 22.69 -16.53
CA GLN A 15 55.21 21.68 -15.73
C GLN A 15 54.38 20.92 -14.68
N LEU A 16 53.12 21.30 -14.41
CA LEU A 16 52.32 20.68 -13.33
C LEU A 16 51.33 19.58 -13.78
N ARG A 17 51.24 19.26 -15.08
CA ARG A 17 50.24 18.31 -15.62
C ARG A 17 50.75 16.94 -16.07
N GLU A 18 52.06 16.69 -16.10
CA GLU A 18 52.62 15.44 -16.64
C GLU A 18 52.76 14.27 -15.64
N ARG A 19 52.48 14.45 -14.34
CA ARG A 19 52.87 13.47 -13.31
C ARG A 19 51.86 12.36 -12.96
N ASN A 20 50.61 12.40 -13.42
CA ASN A 20 49.54 11.48 -12.96
C ASN A 20 48.88 10.60 -14.04
N ILE A 21 49.55 10.33 -15.18
CA ILE A 21 49.06 9.36 -16.19
C ILE A 21 50.14 8.32 -16.53
N LYS A 22 50.47 7.43 -15.57
CA LYS A 22 51.16 6.14 -15.80
C LYS A 22 50.64 5.09 -14.81
N ARG A 23 50.51 3.83 -15.30
CA ARG A 23 49.74 2.70 -14.72
C ARG A 23 48.21 2.85 -14.96
N SER A 24 47.46 1.85 -15.45
CA SER A 24 47.86 0.50 -15.91
C SER A 24 47.04 0.00 -17.12
N CYS A 25 47.72 -0.73 -17.99
CA CYS A 25 47.32 -1.24 -19.30
C CYS A 25 46.14 -2.24 -19.31
N LYS A 26 45.25 -2.15 -20.34
CA LYS A 26 44.86 -3.22 -21.30
C LYS A 26 43.87 -2.67 -22.38
N PRO A 27 43.62 -3.36 -23.53
CA PRO A 27 43.88 -2.71 -24.82
C PRO A 27 42.68 -2.50 -25.79
N LEU A 28 43.03 -1.91 -26.95
CA LEU A 28 42.30 -1.82 -28.22
C LEU A 28 41.75 -3.20 -28.70
N VAL A 29 40.85 -3.33 -29.68
CA VAL A 29 40.40 -2.46 -30.81
C VAL A 29 38.85 -2.62 -30.99
N VAL A 30 38.08 -2.08 -31.95
CA VAL A 30 38.30 -1.57 -33.33
C VAL A 30 37.39 -0.34 -33.59
N ARG A 31 37.72 0.51 -34.59
CA ARG A 31 36.76 1.36 -35.33
C ARG A 31 36.94 1.16 -36.83
N LYS A 32 35.87 0.92 -37.62
CA LYS A 32 35.85 1.34 -39.04
C LYS A 32 34.45 1.49 -39.66
N VAL A 33 34.10 2.74 -39.96
CA VAL A 33 33.38 3.26 -41.14
C VAL A 33 32.30 2.37 -41.81
N SER A 34 31.04 2.82 -41.74
CA SER A 34 30.08 2.71 -42.88
C SER A 34 28.95 3.76 -42.77
N SER A 35 29.29 5.04 -42.79
CA SER A 35 28.33 6.16 -42.65
C SER A 35 27.43 6.39 -43.88
N HIS A 36 27.63 5.66 -44.99
CA HIS A 36 26.87 5.83 -46.22
C HIS A 36 25.87 4.70 -46.55
N LEU A 37 25.83 3.59 -45.79
CA LEU A 37 24.76 2.60 -45.95
C LEU A 37 23.50 2.94 -45.15
N ASN A 38 23.63 3.57 -43.98
CA ASN A 38 22.48 3.80 -43.08
C ASN A 38 21.41 4.71 -43.71
N LEU A 39 21.82 5.74 -44.46
CA LEU A 39 20.90 6.71 -45.08
C LEU A 39 19.95 6.10 -46.13
N PHE A 40 20.24 4.88 -46.61
CA PHE A 40 19.40 4.18 -47.59
C PHE A 40 18.44 3.15 -46.96
N LEU A 41 18.60 2.85 -45.65
CA LEU A 41 17.76 1.89 -44.93
C LEU A 41 16.64 2.56 -44.11
N GLU A 42 16.80 3.82 -43.71
CA GLU A 42 15.78 4.56 -42.95
C GLU A 42 14.54 4.96 -43.80
N LEU A 43 14.65 4.91 -45.14
CA LEU A 43 13.61 5.37 -46.07
C LEU A 43 12.61 4.31 -46.54
N LEU A 44 12.78 3.03 -46.18
CA LEU A 44 11.92 1.92 -46.65
C LEU A 44 11.54 0.89 -45.56
N ALA A 45 11.85 1.16 -44.29
CA ALA A 45 11.48 0.28 -43.18
C ALA A 45 10.21 0.76 -42.46
N PRO A 46 9.06 0.05 -42.54
CA PRO A 46 7.97 0.26 -41.60
C PRO A 46 8.40 -0.27 -40.23
N VAL A 47 8.98 0.59 -39.40
CA VAL A 47 9.58 0.20 -38.11
C VAL A 47 8.51 -0.33 -37.17
N TRP A 48 8.47 -1.65 -37.00
CA TRP A 48 7.72 -2.29 -35.93
C TRP A 48 8.31 -1.83 -34.59
N THR A 49 7.56 -1.03 -33.84
CA THR A 49 7.96 -0.54 -32.51
C THR A 49 8.01 -1.70 -31.52
N ALA A 50 9.16 -2.35 -31.40
CA ALA A 50 9.44 -3.39 -30.43
C ALA A 50 9.40 -2.79 -29.01
N SER A 51 8.21 -2.79 -28.40
CA SER A 51 7.98 -2.30 -27.04
C SER A 51 8.86 -3.03 -26.03
N VAL A 52 9.81 -2.32 -25.44
CA VAL A 52 10.70 -2.83 -24.39
C VAL A 52 9.88 -2.95 -23.10
N ARG A 53 9.33 -4.16 -22.86
CA ARG A 53 8.41 -4.43 -21.73
C ARG A 53 9.07 -4.45 -20.35
N SER A 54 10.40 -4.43 -20.25
CA SER A 54 11.11 -4.40 -18.97
C SER A 54 12.52 -3.80 -19.09
N LEU A 55 12.89 -2.96 -18.13
CA LEU A 55 14.24 -2.46 -17.94
C LEU A 55 14.86 -3.14 -16.71
N ARG A 56 16.11 -3.62 -16.83
CA ARG A 56 16.90 -4.05 -15.66
C ARG A 56 17.70 -2.86 -15.15
N VAL A 57 17.28 -2.29 -14.03
CA VAL A 57 18.05 -1.28 -13.29
C VAL A 57 18.90 -2.00 -12.25
N SER A 58 20.18 -1.64 -12.16
CA SER A 58 21.11 -2.07 -11.10
C SER A 58 21.48 -0.87 -10.24
N VAL A 59 21.73 -1.11 -8.95
CA VAL A 59 22.28 -0.13 -8.01
C VAL A 59 23.78 -0.42 -7.83
N GLU A 60 24.55 0.58 -7.44
CA GLU A 60 25.96 0.42 -7.06
C GLU A 60 26.07 -0.52 -5.83
N PRO A 61 27.08 -1.42 -5.76
CA PRO A 61 27.27 -2.29 -4.60
C PRO A 61 27.55 -1.49 -3.33
N ALA A 62 26.88 -1.85 -2.23
CA ALA A 62 27.19 -1.32 -0.90
C ALA A 62 28.15 -2.27 -0.16
N GLU A 63 29.22 -1.72 0.40
CA GLU A 63 30.06 -2.41 1.38
C GLU A 63 29.32 -2.48 2.72
N VAL A 64 29.32 -3.65 3.38
CA VAL A 64 28.62 -3.87 4.64
C VAL A 64 29.53 -4.65 5.58
N GLU A 65 29.67 -4.16 6.82
CA GLU A 65 30.55 -4.74 7.84
C GLU A 65 30.07 -6.11 8.33
N LEU A 66 31.03 -6.99 8.65
CA LEU A 66 30.81 -8.34 9.18
C LEU A 66 30.92 -8.38 10.71
N ASP A 67 30.22 -9.33 11.33
CA ASP A 67 30.29 -9.72 12.75
C ASP A 67 31.64 -10.42 13.04
N GLU A 68 32.03 -10.54 14.31
CA GLU A 68 33.34 -11.07 14.73
C GLU A 68 33.65 -12.51 14.24
N ASP A 69 32.62 -13.29 13.89
CA ASP A 69 32.75 -14.65 13.31
C ASP A 69 32.66 -14.68 11.76
N ASP A 70 33.12 -13.64 11.05
CA ASP A 70 32.98 -13.48 9.58
C ASP A 70 31.51 -13.61 9.06
N GLY A 71 30.51 -13.32 9.90
CA GLY A 71 29.09 -13.50 9.57
C GLY A 71 28.38 -12.16 9.30
N LEU A 72 27.51 -12.09 8.29
CA LEU A 72 26.78 -10.84 8.00
C LEU A 72 25.49 -10.76 8.82
N LEU A 73 25.43 -9.87 9.81
CA LEU A 73 24.24 -9.67 10.65
C LEU A 73 23.03 -9.21 9.83
N TRP A 74 21.85 -9.76 10.16
CA TRP A 74 20.58 -9.37 9.55
C TRP A 74 20.31 -7.86 9.65
N THR A 75 20.61 -7.26 10.81
CA THR A 75 20.46 -5.83 11.08
C THR A 75 21.36 -4.96 10.21
N SER A 76 22.61 -5.37 9.96
CA SER A 76 23.53 -4.67 9.05
C SER A 76 23.00 -4.69 7.61
N LEU A 77 22.52 -5.85 7.14
CA LEU A 77 21.91 -5.96 5.81
C LEU A 77 20.62 -5.12 5.69
N GLN A 78 19.76 -5.10 6.71
CA GLN A 78 18.56 -4.25 6.71
C GLN A 78 18.87 -2.75 6.76
N THR A 79 20.00 -2.36 7.36
CA THR A 79 20.44 -0.96 7.42
C THR A 79 20.95 -0.48 6.06
N ALA A 80 21.73 -1.30 5.36
CA ALA A 80 22.18 -1.01 4.00
C ALA A 80 21.05 -1.13 2.95
N PHE A 81 20.14 -2.09 3.12
CA PHE A 81 19.05 -2.37 2.19
C PHE A 81 17.69 -2.50 2.90
N PRO A 82 17.03 -1.37 3.24
CA PRO A 82 15.70 -1.37 3.84
C PRO A 82 14.68 -2.16 2.99
N GLY A 83 13.85 -2.97 3.65
CA GLY A 83 12.88 -3.83 2.97
C GLY A 83 13.45 -5.10 2.32
N CYS A 84 14.70 -5.47 2.63
CA CYS A 84 15.24 -6.77 2.24
C CYS A 84 14.53 -7.93 2.97
N SER A 85 14.42 -9.08 2.29
CA SER A 85 13.81 -10.32 2.80
C SER A 85 14.73 -11.54 2.70
N GLY A 86 16.00 -11.35 2.32
CA GLY A 86 16.97 -12.42 2.10
C GLY A 86 18.07 -12.05 1.11
N MET A 87 19.12 -12.86 1.06
CA MET A 87 20.28 -12.67 0.20
C MET A 87 20.55 -13.93 -0.64
N TYR A 88 20.97 -13.76 -1.89
CA TYR A 88 21.32 -14.84 -2.81
C TYR A 88 22.56 -14.48 -3.62
N TYR A 89 23.25 -15.47 -4.15
CA TYR A 89 24.33 -15.30 -5.13
C TYR A 89 23.96 -16.01 -6.44
N ARG A 90 24.74 -15.77 -7.49
CA ARG A 90 24.77 -16.61 -8.69
C ARG A 90 26.15 -17.24 -8.82
N GLU A 91 26.23 -18.41 -9.44
CA GLU A 91 27.50 -19.08 -9.69
C GLU A 91 28.04 -18.63 -11.04
N ARG A 92 29.36 -18.46 -11.18
CA ARG A 92 29.94 -17.88 -12.39
C ARG A 92 29.64 -18.70 -13.65
N ASP A 93 29.38 -20.00 -13.46
CA ASP A 93 29.12 -20.99 -14.51
C ASP A 93 27.63 -21.35 -14.66
N SER A 94 26.70 -20.77 -13.89
CA SER A 94 25.26 -20.99 -14.07
C SER A 94 24.38 -19.81 -13.62
N ASP A 95 23.34 -19.46 -14.40
CA ASP A 95 22.38 -18.40 -14.03
C ASP A 95 21.37 -18.83 -12.94
N CYS A 96 21.71 -19.88 -12.19
CA CYS A 96 20.97 -20.34 -11.03
C CYS A 96 21.14 -19.37 -9.86
N ARG A 97 20.07 -19.14 -9.10
CA ARG A 97 20.11 -18.32 -7.87
C ARG A 97 20.23 -19.23 -6.65
N SER A 98 21.35 -19.14 -5.96
CA SER A 98 21.62 -19.90 -4.73
C SER A 98 21.40 -19.00 -3.52
N SER A 99 20.51 -19.38 -2.60
CA SER A 99 20.25 -18.62 -1.38
C SER A 99 21.43 -18.72 -0.41
N VAL A 100 21.80 -17.59 0.21
CA VAL A 100 22.79 -17.59 1.29
C VAL A 100 22.14 -18.16 2.55
N LYS A 101 22.85 -19.03 3.28
CA LYS A 101 22.34 -19.64 4.50
C LYS A 101 22.19 -18.60 5.60
N PHE A 102 21.06 -18.65 6.31
CA PHE A 102 20.73 -17.80 7.44
C PHE A 102 20.50 -18.68 8.67
N ASP A 103 21.09 -18.32 9.82
CA ASP A 103 21.00 -19.10 11.06
C ASP A 103 19.89 -18.65 12.02
N GLY A 104 19.22 -17.52 11.71
CA GLY A 104 18.25 -16.85 12.58
C GLY A 104 18.70 -15.47 13.07
N LYS A 105 20.01 -15.19 13.08
CA LYS A 105 20.63 -13.91 13.45
C LYS A 105 21.49 -13.32 12.32
N LYS A 106 22.26 -14.16 11.61
CA LYS A 106 23.23 -13.77 10.59
C LYS A 106 23.26 -14.71 9.39
N PHE A 107 23.76 -14.18 8.27
CA PHE A 107 24.11 -14.96 7.09
C PHE A 107 25.51 -15.52 7.22
N LEU A 108 25.70 -16.74 6.74
CA LEU A 108 26.97 -17.47 6.79
C LEU A 108 27.61 -17.53 5.39
N PRO A 109 28.93 -17.31 5.26
CA PRO A 109 29.61 -17.30 3.96
C PRO A 109 29.48 -18.65 3.23
N PRO A 110 28.99 -18.69 1.97
CA PRO A 110 28.80 -19.95 1.25
C PRO A 110 30.15 -20.61 0.91
N GLY A 111 30.51 -21.65 1.64
CA GLY A 111 31.82 -22.33 1.53
C GLY A 111 32.90 -21.79 2.47
N GLY A 112 32.54 -20.95 3.45
CA GLY A 112 33.46 -20.49 4.51
C GLY A 112 34.21 -19.17 4.21
N ALA A 113 34.05 -18.58 3.03
CA ALA A 113 34.53 -17.24 2.71
C ALA A 113 33.53 -16.46 1.84
N TRP A 114 33.54 -15.13 1.95
CA TRP A 114 32.69 -14.25 1.13
C TRP A 114 33.28 -13.94 -0.25
N ASN A 115 34.61 -13.81 -0.33
CA ASN A 115 35.36 -13.01 -1.31
C ASN A 115 35.32 -13.44 -2.79
N ASP A 116 34.50 -14.43 -3.16
CA ASP A 116 34.48 -15.05 -4.49
C ASP A 116 33.22 -14.77 -5.32
N ARG A 117 32.23 -14.02 -4.81
CA ARG A 117 30.93 -13.88 -5.48
C ARG A 117 30.30 -12.50 -5.30
N ASP A 118 29.49 -12.11 -6.28
CA ASP A 118 28.52 -11.02 -6.14
C ASP A 118 27.32 -11.53 -5.31
N TYR A 119 26.95 -10.77 -4.28
CA TYR A 119 25.76 -11.05 -3.46
C TYR A 119 24.65 -10.06 -3.79
N TYR A 120 23.45 -10.60 -3.96
CA TYR A 120 22.26 -9.87 -4.39
C TYR A 120 21.18 -9.95 -3.32
N VAL A 121 20.55 -8.82 -3.06
CA VAL A 121 19.51 -8.70 -2.03
C VAL A 121 18.13 -8.85 -2.66
N THR A 122 17.31 -9.73 -2.09
CA THR A 122 15.88 -9.81 -2.45
C THR A 122 15.15 -8.71 -1.70
N LEU A 123 14.79 -7.64 -2.39
CA LEU A 123 13.86 -6.63 -1.87
C LEU A 123 12.42 -7.18 -1.94
N SER A 124 11.68 -7.09 -0.84
CA SER A 124 10.28 -7.49 -0.77
C SER A 124 9.43 -6.31 -0.32
N GLN A 125 8.48 -5.91 -1.17
CA GLN A 125 7.50 -4.86 -0.85
C GLN A 125 6.63 -5.20 0.38
N ARG A 126 6.68 -6.45 0.88
CA ARG A 126 5.98 -6.88 2.11
C ARG A 126 6.79 -6.63 3.39
N CYS A 127 8.07 -6.28 3.32
CA CYS A 127 8.92 -6.14 4.52
C CYS A 127 8.71 -4.84 5.32
N HIS A 128 7.85 -3.93 4.85
CA HIS A 128 7.28 -2.86 5.70
C HIS A 128 6.02 -3.29 6.47
N ALA A 129 5.46 -4.48 6.22
CA ALA A 129 4.30 -5.01 6.94
C ALA A 129 4.70 -5.63 8.30
N GLY A 130 5.38 -4.84 9.14
CA GLY A 130 5.85 -5.19 10.48
C GLY A 130 4.75 -5.40 11.53
N LEU A 131 3.62 -6.02 11.16
CA LEU A 131 2.60 -6.52 12.08
C LEU A 131 1.67 -7.64 11.52
N GLN A 132 1.86 -8.12 10.27
CA GLN A 132 0.92 -9.05 9.64
C GLN A 132 1.50 -10.45 9.33
N SER A 133 1.91 -11.17 10.38
CA SER A 133 2.23 -12.61 10.31
C SER A 133 1.01 -13.54 10.59
N LEU A 134 -0.18 -12.97 10.82
CA LEU A 134 -1.39 -13.74 11.18
C LEU A 134 -1.98 -14.55 10.01
N GLY A 135 -1.84 -14.09 8.76
CA GLY A 135 -2.42 -14.76 7.59
C GLY A 135 -1.86 -16.16 7.30
N ASN A 136 -0.61 -16.44 7.72
CA ASN A 136 -0.04 -17.78 7.63
C ASN A 136 -0.60 -18.72 8.71
N TYR A 137 -0.95 -18.18 9.89
CA TYR A 137 -1.58 -18.98 10.94
C TYR A 137 -3.02 -19.34 10.57
N GLU A 138 -3.80 -18.40 10.04
CA GLU A 138 -5.18 -18.67 9.64
C GLU A 138 -5.27 -19.68 8.48
N SER A 139 -4.34 -19.62 7.51
CA SER A 139 -4.27 -20.61 6.42
C SER A 139 -3.74 -21.97 6.89
N ALA A 140 -2.80 -22.02 7.83
CA ALA A 140 -2.36 -23.26 8.48
C ALA A 140 -3.48 -23.89 9.34
N THR A 141 -4.21 -23.10 10.14
CA THR A 141 -5.37 -23.56 10.91
C THR A 141 -6.45 -24.10 10.00
N ARG A 142 -6.81 -23.41 8.91
CA ARG A 142 -7.77 -23.92 7.92
C ARG A 142 -7.29 -25.20 7.21
N GLN A 143 -5.98 -25.43 7.06
CA GLN A 143 -5.45 -26.72 6.59
C GLN A 143 -5.50 -27.81 7.67
N PHE A 144 -5.22 -27.48 8.93
CA PHE A 144 -5.30 -28.38 10.07
C PHE A 144 -6.75 -28.80 10.36
N GLU A 145 -7.71 -27.86 10.36
CA GLU A 145 -9.14 -28.13 10.46
C GLU A 145 -9.61 -29.05 9.33
N ARG A 146 -9.11 -28.86 8.10
CA ARG A 146 -9.43 -29.73 6.96
C ARG A 146 -8.84 -31.13 7.12
N SER A 147 -7.61 -31.27 7.61
CA SER A 147 -7.01 -32.60 7.84
C SER A 147 -7.64 -33.31 9.04
N VAL A 148 -7.96 -32.60 10.12
CA VAL A 148 -8.73 -33.11 11.27
C VAL A 148 -10.13 -33.55 10.83
N ASN A 149 -10.87 -32.73 10.08
CA ASN A 149 -12.19 -33.13 9.54
C ASN A 149 -12.09 -34.31 8.56
N ALA A 150 -11.03 -34.39 7.75
CA ALA A 150 -10.80 -35.53 6.88
C ALA A 150 -10.53 -36.81 7.68
N VAL A 151 -9.70 -36.74 8.72
CA VAL A 151 -9.41 -37.86 9.65
C VAL A 151 -10.65 -38.27 10.44
N GLN A 152 -11.45 -37.31 10.92
CA GLN A 152 -12.71 -37.57 11.63
C GLN A 152 -13.76 -38.23 10.73
N LYS A 153 -13.79 -37.88 9.43
CA LYS A 153 -14.61 -38.58 8.42
C LYS A 153 -14.05 -39.95 8.03
N LEU A 154 -12.74 -40.19 8.17
CA LEU A 154 -12.07 -41.47 7.90
C LEU A 154 -12.17 -42.48 9.05
N LEU A 155 -12.22 -42.00 10.30
CA LEU A 155 -12.28 -42.84 11.50
C LEU A 155 -13.71 -43.26 11.92
N GLY A 156 -14.73 -42.52 11.47
CA GLY A 156 -16.12 -42.77 11.82
C GLY A 156 -16.50 -42.26 13.22
N SER A 157 -17.78 -41.91 13.39
CA SER A 157 -18.30 -41.15 14.55
C SER A 157 -18.45 -41.92 15.87
N ASN A 158 -18.05 -43.20 15.94
CA ASN A 158 -18.59 -44.16 16.92
C ASN A 158 -17.56 -44.75 17.89
N LEU A 159 -16.56 -43.97 18.33
CA LEU A 159 -15.46 -44.45 19.19
C LEU A 159 -15.37 -43.85 20.61
N PHE A 160 -16.27 -42.94 21.00
CA PHE A 160 -16.22 -42.25 22.30
C PHE A 160 -17.56 -42.15 23.05
N GLU A 161 -18.52 -43.05 22.80
CA GLU A 161 -19.67 -43.20 23.71
C GLU A 161 -19.28 -44.02 24.95
N ILE A 162 -19.02 -43.33 26.07
CA ILE A 162 -18.90 -43.93 27.41
C ILE A 162 -20.23 -43.68 28.16
N PRO A 163 -21.05 -44.70 28.46
CA PRO A 163 -22.40 -44.50 29.02
C PRO A 163 -22.41 -44.03 30.50
N TYR A 164 -22.34 -42.72 30.71
CA TYR A 164 -22.53 -42.12 32.04
C TYR A 164 -24.01 -42.16 32.46
N ARG A 165 -24.38 -43.12 33.32
CA ARG A 165 -25.65 -43.07 34.08
C ARG A 165 -25.56 -42.05 35.20
N SER A 166 -26.04 -40.83 34.98
CA SER A 166 -26.35 -39.90 36.06
C SER A 166 -27.58 -40.39 36.84
N ARG A 167 -27.46 -40.52 38.17
CA ARG A 167 -28.58 -40.81 39.08
C ARG A 167 -28.89 -39.54 39.86
N LYS A 168 -30.12 -39.02 39.73
CA LYS A 168 -30.50 -37.73 40.31
C LYS A 168 -30.79 -37.87 41.81
N ASP A 169 -30.29 -36.91 42.58
CA ASP A 169 -30.33 -36.91 44.05
C ASP A 169 -31.49 -36.08 44.62
N THR A 170 -31.97 -36.43 45.82
CA THR A 170 -32.94 -35.70 46.64
C THR A 170 -32.74 -36.00 48.13
N GLY A 171 -31.71 -35.42 48.75
CA GLY A 171 -31.44 -35.58 50.18
C GLY A 171 -32.27 -34.68 51.12
N LYS A 172 -32.14 -34.88 52.45
CA LYS A 172 -32.50 -33.89 53.48
C LYS A 172 -31.84 -34.14 54.85
N THR A 173 -31.03 -33.17 55.28
CA THR A 173 -30.84 -32.66 56.66
C THR A 173 -30.45 -33.59 57.83
N SER A 174 -29.22 -33.37 58.34
CA SER A 174 -28.86 -33.18 59.76
C SER A 174 -28.87 -34.37 60.76
N PRO A 175 -28.12 -34.27 61.88
CA PRO A 175 -26.88 -33.49 62.12
C PRO A 175 -25.75 -34.26 62.83
N ASP A 176 -24.64 -33.54 63.02
CA ASP A 176 -23.56 -33.79 63.97
C ASP A 176 -23.99 -34.29 65.37
N SER A 177 -23.36 -35.38 65.83
CA SER A 177 -22.74 -35.43 67.16
C SER A 177 -21.72 -36.58 67.23
N GLY A 178 -20.50 -36.29 67.68
CA GLY A 178 -19.52 -37.32 68.01
C GLY A 178 -19.70 -37.86 69.44
N LEU A 179 -19.38 -39.13 69.67
CA LEU A 179 -19.14 -39.68 71.01
C LEU A 179 -18.17 -40.86 70.93
N GLU A 180 -17.29 -40.96 71.94
CA GLU A 180 -16.41 -42.11 72.14
C GLU A 180 -17.23 -43.31 72.62
N ASN A 181 -16.81 -44.55 72.27
CA ASN A 181 -16.33 -45.48 73.31
C ASN A 181 -15.71 -46.80 72.84
N GLU A 182 -15.11 -47.50 73.81
CA GLU A 182 -14.81 -48.94 73.85
C GLU A 182 -14.12 -49.57 72.62
N LYS A 183 -12.80 -49.35 72.56
CA LYS A 183 -11.82 -50.25 71.91
C LYS A 183 -11.76 -51.61 72.63
N ARG A 184 -12.85 -52.38 72.59
CA ARG A 184 -12.97 -53.66 73.30
C ARG A 184 -12.21 -54.77 72.57
N VAL A 185 -10.93 -54.93 72.92
CA VAL A 185 -10.08 -56.02 72.43
C VAL A 185 -10.58 -57.35 73.00
N VAL A 186 -11.51 -57.99 72.28
CA VAL A 186 -11.87 -59.39 72.49
C VAL A 186 -10.97 -60.22 71.58
N ALA A 187 -9.99 -60.89 72.18
CA ALA A 187 -9.20 -61.90 71.47
C ALA A 187 -10.07 -63.15 71.27
N THR A 188 -10.57 -63.33 70.06
CA THR A 188 -11.15 -64.59 69.57
C THR A 188 -10.42 -64.97 68.28
N GLU A 189 -9.97 -66.22 68.22
CA GLU A 189 -9.19 -66.74 67.11
C GLU A 189 -10.00 -66.65 65.81
N THR A 190 -9.41 -66.06 64.76
CA THR A 190 -10.06 -65.89 63.45
C THR A 190 -10.01 -67.19 62.64
N ALA A 191 -10.66 -68.23 63.13
CA ALA A 191 -11.30 -69.19 62.25
C ALA A 191 -12.48 -68.48 61.59
N GLU A 192 -12.48 -68.36 60.27
CA GLU A 192 -13.60 -67.77 59.54
C GLU A 192 -14.90 -68.51 59.92
N PRO A 193 -16.01 -67.83 60.24
CA PRO A 193 -17.22 -68.52 60.68
C PRO A 193 -17.75 -69.54 59.65
N GLN A 194 -17.44 -69.35 58.37
CA GLN A 194 -17.72 -70.34 57.32
C GLN A 194 -16.88 -71.62 57.48
N THR A 195 -15.58 -71.53 57.76
CA THR A 195 -14.71 -72.70 57.96
C THR A 195 -15.03 -73.42 59.27
N ALA A 196 -15.35 -72.68 60.34
CA ALA A 196 -15.82 -73.26 61.60
C ALA A 196 -17.16 -74.03 61.45
N ILE A 197 -18.11 -73.52 60.66
CA ILE A 197 -19.37 -74.22 60.35
C ILE A 197 -19.10 -75.48 59.50
N GLN A 198 -18.28 -75.36 58.45
CA GLN A 198 -17.90 -76.50 57.60
C GLN A 198 -17.15 -77.59 58.37
N GLU A 199 -16.23 -77.23 59.26
CA GLU A 199 -15.48 -78.18 60.10
C GLU A 199 -16.40 -78.88 61.10
N ARG A 200 -17.31 -78.15 61.73
CA ARG A 200 -18.34 -78.72 62.62
C ARG A 200 -19.26 -79.69 61.88
N GLU A 201 -19.67 -79.36 60.66
CA GLU A 201 -20.46 -80.26 59.79
C GLU A 201 -19.65 -81.50 59.38
N ARG A 202 -18.36 -81.34 59.04
CA ARG A 202 -17.43 -82.44 58.70
C ARG A 202 -17.14 -83.36 59.89
N LEU A 203 -17.12 -82.83 61.11
CA LEU A 203 -17.03 -83.60 62.36
C LEU A 203 -18.33 -84.36 62.65
N LEU A 204 -19.49 -83.73 62.43
CA LEU A 204 -20.79 -84.39 62.57
C LEU A 204 -20.96 -85.53 61.56
N GLN A 205 -20.60 -85.33 60.29
CA GLN A 205 -20.62 -86.38 59.27
C GLN A 205 -19.68 -87.56 59.61
N LYS A 206 -18.48 -87.30 60.16
CA LYS A 206 -17.56 -88.34 60.65
C LYS A 206 -18.15 -89.20 61.78
N SER A 207 -19.18 -88.74 62.49
CA SER A 207 -19.83 -89.51 63.57
C SER A 207 -20.82 -90.57 63.08
N GLY A 208 -21.12 -90.63 61.77
CA GLY A 208 -22.09 -91.57 61.19
C GLY A 208 -23.57 -91.30 61.55
N ARG A 209 -23.84 -90.35 62.46
CA ARG A 209 -25.18 -89.97 62.88
C ARG A 209 -25.85 -89.06 61.84
N LYS A 210 -27.01 -89.47 61.32
CA LYS A 210 -27.87 -88.58 60.52
C LYS A 210 -28.46 -87.50 61.43
N LEU A 211 -28.38 -86.25 60.99
CA LEU A 211 -29.00 -85.11 61.67
C LEU A 211 -30.53 -85.20 61.59
N SER A 212 -31.20 -84.75 62.65
CA SER A 212 -32.64 -84.51 62.67
C SER A 212 -33.01 -83.36 61.70
N PRO A 213 -34.19 -83.35 61.07
CA PRO A 213 -34.61 -82.25 60.20
C PRO A 213 -34.51 -80.86 60.84
N ILE A 214 -34.73 -80.76 62.16
CA ILE A 214 -34.57 -79.51 62.93
C ILE A 214 -33.10 -79.11 63.09
N GLU A 215 -32.20 -80.08 63.31
CA GLU A 215 -30.75 -79.86 63.43
C GLU A 215 -30.17 -79.41 62.07
N GLN A 216 -30.64 -80.00 60.97
CA GLN A 216 -30.29 -79.59 59.61
C GLN A 216 -30.76 -78.15 59.31
N GLN A 217 -31.99 -77.79 59.68
CA GLN A 217 -32.50 -76.43 59.52
C GLN A 217 -31.66 -75.39 60.27
N PHE A 218 -31.14 -75.70 61.46
CA PHE A 218 -30.21 -74.79 62.17
C PHE A 218 -28.85 -74.67 61.48
N VAL A 219 -28.31 -75.77 60.92
CA VAL A 219 -27.05 -75.74 60.14
C VAL A 219 -27.22 -74.91 58.87
N ASP A 220 -28.33 -75.09 58.14
CA ASP A 220 -28.58 -74.38 56.90
C ASP A 220 -28.92 -72.90 57.15
N LEU A 221 -29.65 -72.58 58.21
CA LEU A 221 -29.87 -71.19 58.65
C LEU A 221 -28.56 -70.49 59.05
N ALA A 222 -27.64 -71.20 59.73
CA ALA A 222 -26.32 -70.66 60.07
C ALA A 222 -25.50 -70.37 58.80
N LYS A 223 -25.44 -71.31 57.84
CA LYS A 223 -24.79 -71.09 56.53
C LYS A 223 -25.39 -69.90 55.79
N ILE A 224 -26.73 -69.77 55.79
CA ILE A 224 -27.44 -68.66 55.14
C ILE A 224 -27.13 -67.32 55.84
N SER A 225 -27.00 -67.29 57.17
CA SER A 225 -26.58 -66.08 57.89
C SER A 225 -25.16 -65.69 57.48
N THR A 226 -24.18 -66.57 57.69
CA THR A 226 -22.78 -66.25 57.39
C THR A 226 -22.53 -65.98 55.89
N GLY A 227 -23.34 -66.56 55.01
CA GLY A 227 -23.35 -66.22 53.58
C GLY A 227 -23.88 -64.81 53.31
N LYS A 228 -24.97 -64.39 53.98
CA LYS A 228 -25.47 -63.01 53.91
C LYS A 228 -24.48 -62.01 54.48
N ASP A 229 -23.86 -62.32 55.62
CA ASP A 229 -22.90 -61.43 56.29
C ASP A 229 -21.69 -61.14 55.37
N VAL A 230 -21.14 -62.18 54.73
CA VAL A 230 -20.05 -62.01 53.73
C VAL A 230 -20.50 -61.25 52.48
N ILE A 231 -21.73 -61.44 52.00
CA ILE A 231 -22.28 -60.64 50.88
C ILE A 231 -22.45 -59.16 51.29
N ILE A 232 -22.90 -58.89 52.52
CA ILE A 232 -23.06 -57.53 53.06
C ILE A 232 -21.70 -56.84 53.18
N ASP A 233 -20.66 -57.51 53.69
CA ASP A 233 -19.33 -56.91 53.81
C ASP A 233 -18.65 -56.73 52.45
N GLN A 234 -18.84 -57.64 51.48
CA GLN A 234 -18.43 -57.44 50.09
C GLN A 234 -19.12 -56.21 49.47
N GLN A 235 -20.43 -56.05 49.67
CA GLN A 235 -21.18 -54.88 49.19
C GLN A 235 -20.73 -53.58 49.88
N ARG A 236 -20.35 -53.62 51.16
CA ARG A 236 -19.78 -52.47 51.89
C ARG A 236 -18.39 -52.09 51.37
N GLU A 237 -17.57 -53.08 51.02
CA GLU A 237 -16.26 -52.89 50.40
C GLU A 237 -16.38 -52.31 48.98
N GLU A 238 -17.31 -52.81 48.18
CA GLU A 238 -17.63 -52.26 46.85
C GLU A 238 -18.19 -50.83 46.93
N MET A 239 -19.09 -50.55 47.88
CA MET A 239 -19.61 -49.20 48.13
C MET A 239 -18.51 -48.23 48.56
N ARG A 240 -17.56 -48.65 49.41
CA ARG A 240 -16.38 -47.82 49.76
C ARG A 240 -15.53 -47.51 48.54
N LYS A 241 -15.17 -48.53 47.74
CA LYS A 241 -14.40 -48.36 46.50
C LYS A 241 -15.11 -47.50 45.44
N ALA A 242 -16.44 -47.57 45.36
CA ALA A 242 -17.24 -46.72 44.49
C ALA A 242 -17.25 -45.26 44.97
N ASN A 243 -17.41 -45.05 46.27
CA ASN A 243 -17.41 -43.72 46.89
C ASN A 243 -16.04 -43.04 46.80
N GLU A 244 -14.94 -43.77 47.00
CA GLU A 244 -13.56 -43.29 46.81
C GLU A 244 -13.31 -42.83 45.36
N LYS A 245 -13.76 -43.61 44.37
CA LYS A 245 -13.70 -43.24 42.95
C LYS A 245 -14.55 -42.02 42.62
N LEU A 246 -15.73 -41.89 43.23
CA LEU A 246 -16.60 -40.73 43.05
C LEU A 246 -15.94 -39.45 43.60
N ILE A 247 -15.43 -39.48 44.84
CA ILE A 247 -14.71 -38.36 45.45
C ILE A 247 -13.46 -37.98 44.64
N GLN A 248 -12.76 -38.95 44.04
CA GLN A 248 -11.61 -38.67 43.17
C GLN A 248 -12.05 -38.02 41.86
N GLY A 249 -13.13 -38.52 41.23
CA GLY A 249 -13.71 -37.92 40.03
C GLY A 249 -14.23 -36.50 40.25
N GLU A 250 -14.82 -36.20 41.41
CA GLU A 250 -15.25 -34.84 41.78
C GLU A 250 -14.06 -33.87 41.92
N LYS A 251 -12.95 -34.31 42.52
CA LYS A 251 -11.71 -33.52 42.59
C LYS A 251 -11.14 -33.24 41.21
N GLU A 252 -11.06 -34.26 40.36
CA GLU A 252 -10.55 -34.14 38.99
C GLU A 252 -11.46 -33.22 38.15
N LEU A 253 -12.78 -33.38 38.22
CA LEU A 253 -13.74 -32.50 37.56
C LEU A 253 -13.57 -31.04 37.99
N ARG A 254 -13.41 -30.78 39.30
CA ARG A 254 -13.20 -29.42 39.83
C ARG A 254 -11.91 -28.79 39.33
N ILE A 255 -10.81 -29.56 39.26
CA ILE A 255 -9.52 -29.11 38.70
C ILE A 255 -9.66 -28.79 37.21
N GLN A 256 -10.47 -29.53 36.44
CA GLN A 256 -10.69 -29.21 35.02
C GLN A 256 -11.62 -27.99 34.85
N GLN A 257 -12.62 -27.80 35.71
CA GLN A 257 -13.47 -26.59 35.71
C GLN A 257 -12.65 -25.32 35.97
N GLU A 258 -11.72 -25.36 36.94
CA GLU A 258 -10.80 -24.26 37.25
C GLU A 258 -9.93 -23.92 36.02
N LYS A 259 -9.29 -24.92 35.41
CA LYS A 259 -8.50 -24.76 34.17
C LYS A 259 -9.30 -24.24 32.97
N CYS A 260 -10.58 -24.62 32.85
CA CYS A 260 -11.47 -24.05 31.83
C CYS A 260 -11.72 -22.57 32.08
N GLY A 261 -11.94 -22.16 33.33
CA GLY A 261 -12.06 -20.76 33.73
C GLY A 261 -10.81 -19.93 33.41
N ASP A 262 -9.62 -20.46 33.70
CA ASP A 262 -8.33 -19.82 33.35
C ASP A 262 -8.17 -19.65 31.83
N MET A 263 -8.54 -20.67 31.05
CA MET A 263 -8.47 -20.61 29.59
C MET A 263 -9.52 -19.65 29.00
N GLU A 264 -10.73 -19.59 29.54
CA GLU A 264 -11.73 -18.57 29.18
C GLU A 264 -11.24 -17.15 29.49
N ALA A 265 -10.67 -16.92 30.67
CA ALA A 265 -10.14 -15.61 31.05
C ALA A 265 -9.02 -15.17 30.09
N ARG A 266 -8.13 -16.10 29.74
CA ARG A 266 -7.07 -15.86 28.74
C ARG A 266 -7.61 -15.59 27.34
N LEU A 267 -8.66 -16.30 26.91
CA LEU A 267 -9.31 -16.06 25.61
C LEU A 267 -9.93 -14.66 25.54
N ARG A 268 -10.59 -14.20 26.61
CA ARG A 268 -11.16 -12.84 26.69
C ARG A 268 -10.08 -11.77 26.58
N ALA A 269 -8.99 -11.90 27.35
CA ALA A 269 -7.85 -10.98 27.28
C ALA A 269 -7.25 -10.89 25.86
N MET A 270 -7.13 -12.01 25.15
CA MET A 270 -6.61 -12.02 23.77
C MET A 270 -7.59 -11.39 22.76
N ASP A 271 -8.92 -11.49 22.94
CA ASP A 271 -9.85 -10.74 22.06
C ASP A 271 -9.90 -9.25 22.41
N ASP A 272 -9.73 -8.85 23.67
CA ASP A 272 -9.53 -7.43 24.05
C ASP A 272 -8.27 -6.84 23.39
N GLU A 273 -7.15 -7.57 23.40
CA GLU A 273 -5.93 -7.22 22.66
C GLU A 273 -6.17 -7.12 21.15
N LEU A 274 -6.86 -8.09 20.54
CA LEU A 274 -7.24 -8.04 19.13
C LEU A 274 -8.17 -6.86 18.82
N ASN A 275 -9.07 -6.50 19.72
CA ASN A 275 -9.97 -5.35 19.58
C ASN A 275 -9.21 -4.01 19.68
N MET A 276 -8.14 -3.92 20.47
CA MET A 276 -7.22 -2.78 20.44
C MET A 276 -6.42 -2.73 19.13
N LEU A 277 -5.89 -3.85 18.64
CA LEU A 277 -5.17 -3.91 17.36
C LEU A 277 -6.07 -3.57 16.15
N ARG A 278 -7.34 -4.00 16.17
CA ARG A 278 -8.36 -3.62 15.16
C ARG A 278 -8.58 -2.09 15.14
N LYS A 279 -8.69 -1.44 16.31
CA LYS A 279 -8.82 0.03 16.42
C LYS A 279 -7.58 0.75 15.90
N LEU A 280 -6.39 0.37 16.37
CA LEU A 280 -5.12 0.97 15.93
C LEU A 280 -4.92 0.83 14.41
N SER A 281 -5.31 -0.30 13.81
CA SER A 281 -5.29 -0.46 12.35
C SER A 281 -6.26 0.48 11.63
N SER A 282 -7.45 0.74 12.18
CA SER A 282 -8.40 1.70 11.59
C SER A 282 -7.90 3.15 11.68
N GLU A 283 -7.27 3.52 12.80
CA GLU A 283 -6.63 4.84 12.99
C GLU A 283 -5.43 5.01 12.06
N GLN A 284 -4.60 3.98 11.91
CA GLN A 284 -3.46 3.97 10.99
C GLN A 284 -3.89 4.13 9.53
N ASN A 285 -4.99 3.49 9.12
CA ASN A 285 -5.55 3.65 7.78
C ASN A 285 -6.04 5.10 7.56
N TYR A 286 -6.82 5.64 8.50
CA TYR A 286 -7.30 7.04 8.44
C TYR A 286 -6.15 8.05 8.37
N LEU A 287 -5.10 7.87 9.20
CA LEU A 287 -3.90 8.71 9.16
C LEU A 287 -3.14 8.54 7.83
N GLY A 288 -3.04 7.32 7.30
CA GLY A 288 -2.44 7.05 5.99
C GLY A 288 -3.17 7.74 4.84
N ASP A 289 -4.50 7.74 4.86
CA ASP A 289 -5.32 8.46 3.87
C ASP A 289 -5.23 9.99 4.03
N LYS A 290 -5.17 10.48 5.28
CA LYS A 290 -4.94 11.91 5.54
C LYS A 290 -3.55 12.37 5.07
N VAL A 291 -2.52 11.53 5.19
CA VAL A 291 -1.20 11.80 4.61
C VAL A 291 -1.28 11.87 3.08
N LYS A 292 -1.95 10.92 2.41
CA LYS A 292 -2.13 10.97 0.93
C LYS A 292 -2.81 12.27 0.49
N GLU A 293 -3.90 12.67 1.14
CA GLU A 293 -4.62 13.93 0.85
C GLU A 293 -3.68 15.15 0.97
N LEU A 294 -2.92 15.23 2.06
CA LEU A 294 -1.99 16.33 2.30
C LEU A 294 -0.82 16.33 1.30
N THR A 295 -0.29 15.16 0.93
CA THR A 295 0.76 15.04 -0.09
C THR A 295 0.24 15.47 -1.47
N THR A 296 -0.95 15.04 -1.89
CA THR A 296 -1.56 15.48 -3.16
C THR A 296 -1.78 16.99 -3.16
N ARG A 297 -2.37 17.53 -2.10
CA ARG A 297 -2.65 18.97 -1.97
C ARG A 297 -1.37 19.82 -1.91
N LEU A 298 -0.27 19.28 -1.38
CA LEU A 298 1.04 19.94 -1.39
C LEU A 298 1.62 19.95 -2.81
N LEU A 299 1.58 18.81 -3.51
CA LEU A 299 2.03 18.70 -4.90
C LEU A 299 1.25 19.65 -5.82
N ASP A 300 -0.08 19.74 -5.67
CA ASP A 300 -0.92 20.69 -6.40
C ASP A 300 -0.42 22.13 -6.21
N LYS A 301 -0.12 22.52 -4.96
CA LYS A 301 0.42 23.85 -4.63
C LYS A 301 1.85 24.08 -5.13
N GLU A 302 2.69 23.05 -5.21
CA GLU A 302 3.98 23.14 -5.89
C GLU A 302 3.80 23.40 -7.40
N THR A 303 2.81 22.78 -8.06
CA THR A 303 2.54 23.08 -9.48
C THR A 303 1.94 24.48 -9.71
N GLU A 304 1.10 24.98 -8.79
CA GLU A 304 0.64 26.38 -8.82
C GLU A 304 1.79 27.38 -8.65
N LEU A 305 2.70 27.12 -7.68
CA LEU A 305 3.88 27.94 -7.46
C LEU A 305 4.85 27.91 -8.66
N ALA A 306 5.01 26.76 -9.32
CA ALA A 306 5.79 26.65 -10.54
C ALA A 306 5.21 27.51 -11.68
N ARG A 307 3.88 27.45 -11.92
CA ARG A 307 3.21 28.27 -12.95
C ARG A 307 3.31 29.77 -12.66
N THR A 308 3.00 30.19 -11.43
CA THR A 308 3.07 31.61 -11.06
C THR A 308 4.50 32.15 -11.12
N ARG A 309 5.51 31.34 -10.80
CA ARG A 309 6.91 31.66 -11.02
C ARG A 309 7.26 31.82 -12.51
N GLU A 310 6.84 30.88 -13.36
CA GLU A 310 7.08 30.96 -14.80
C GLU A 310 6.44 32.21 -15.42
N GLU A 311 5.21 32.55 -15.02
CA GLU A 311 4.55 33.80 -15.40
C GLU A 311 5.33 35.05 -14.96
N LEU A 312 5.84 35.06 -13.72
CA LEU A 312 6.61 36.20 -13.19
C LEU A 312 7.97 36.32 -13.90
N GLU A 313 8.65 35.21 -14.18
CA GLU A 313 9.87 35.22 -14.97
C GLU A 313 9.61 35.70 -16.41
N ALA A 314 8.50 35.29 -17.04
CA ALA A 314 8.10 35.76 -18.37
C ALA A 314 7.76 37.26 -18.39
N LYS A 315 7.02 37.76 -17.40
CA LYS A 315 6.72 39.20 -17.22
C LYS A 315 8.01 40.00 -17.00
N ASN A 316 8.94 39.50 -16.19
CA ASN A 316 10.22 40.14 -15.92
C ASN A 316 11.12 40.18 -17.17
N ARG A 317 11.15 39.12 -18.00
CA ARG A 317 11.85 39.13 -19.30
C ARG A 317 11.32 40.25 -20.21
N ARG A 318 10.00 40.32 -20.42
CA ARG A 318 9.35 41.39 -21.23
C ARG A 318 9.71 42.79 -20.74
N LEU A 319 9.61 43.06 -19.43
CA LEU A 319 9.97 44.36 -18.85
C LEU A 319 11.45 44.72 -19.03
N ASN A 320 12.35 43.73 -19.09
CA ASN A 320 13.77 43.98 -19.39
C ASN A 320 14.02 44.25 -20.89
N ASP A 321 13.27 43.59 -21.79
CA ASP A 321 13.31 43.88 -23.23
C ASP A 321 12.75 45.28 -23.53
N GLU A 322 11.59 45.64 -22.96
CA GLU A 322 11.01 47.00 -23.02
C GLU A 322 11.98 48.07 -22.48
N LEU A 323 12.64 47.78 -21.35
CA LEU A 323 13.64 48.68 -20.76
C LEU A 323 14.93 48.79 -21.61
N ARG A 324 15.31 47.74 -22.34
CA ARG A 324 16.41 47.80 -23.32
C ARG A 324 16.02 48.70 -24.49
N GLU A 325 14.87 48.46 -25.11
CA GLU A 325 14.37 49.29 -26.21
C GLU A 325 14.24 50.76 -25.81
N ALA A 326 13.72 51.05 -24.61
CA ALA A 326 13.60 52.41 -24.11
C ALA A 326 14.96 53.10 -23.96
N ARG A 327 16.00 52.37 -23.53
CA ARG A 327 17.39 52.88 -23.46
C ARG A 327 18.00 53.11 -24.83
N GLU A 328 17.79 52.19 -25.78
CA GLU A 328 18.26 52.32 -27.16
C GLU A 328 17.60 53.51 -27.87
N LYS A 329 16.28 53.67 -27.73
CA LYS A 329 15.51 54.81 -28.24
C LYS A 329 15.95 56.14 -27.59
N ASN A 330 16.24 56.16 -26.29
CA ASN A 330 16.75 57.36 -25.62
C ASN A 330 18.18 57.72 -26.09
N SER A 331 19.03 56.72 -26.31
CA SER A 331 20.39 56.91 -26.85
C SER A 331 20.38 57.50 -28.28
N SER A 332 19.52 56.99 -29.17
CA SER A 332 19.39 57.54 -30.53
C SER A 332 18.78 58.94 -30.54
N LEU A 333 17.83 59.24 -29.64
CA LEU A 333 17.31 60.59 -29.44
C LEU A 333 18.37 61.56 -28.90
N ALA A 334 19.26 61.12 -28.01
CA ALA A 334 20.36 61.95 -27.51
C ALA A 334 21.35 62.32 -28.64
N LEU A 335 21.72 61.37 -29.50
CA LEU A 335 22.55 61.63 -30.68
C LEU A 335 21.84 62.54 -31.72
N SER A 336 20.53 62.38 -31.87
CA SER A 336 19.71 63.27 -32.71
C SER A 336 19.63 64.70 -32.15
N LEU A 337 19.58 64.84 -30.81
CA LEU A 337 19.63 66.13 -30.13
C LEU A 337 21.00 66.80 -30.32
N GLU A 338 22.10 66.07 -30.08
CA GLU A 338 23.47 66.58 -30.24
C GLU A 338 23.76 67.03 -31.67
N THR A 339 23.37 66.24 -32.67
CA THR A 339 23.54 66.62 -34.09
C THR A 339 22.62 67.78 -34.50
N ALA A 340 21.45 67.95 -33.86
CA ALA A 340 20.60 69.12 -34.07
C ALA A 340 21.16 70.39 -33.40
N THR A 341 21.73 70.30 -32.19
CA THR A 341 22.35 71.46 -31.52
C THR A 341 23.63 71.91 -32.23
N ALA A 342 24.44 70.98 -32.74
CA ALA A 342 25.60 71.30 -33.57
C ALA A 342 25.19 72.09 -34.84
N LYS A 343 24.16 71.63 -35.56
CA LYS A 343 23.62 72.35 -36.73
C LYS A 343 23.01 73.71 -36.37
N ALA A 344 22.37 73.83 -35.21
CA ALA A 344 21.83 75.11 -34.74
C ALA A 344 22.95 76.13 -34.44
N ALA A 345 24.08 75.67 -33.87
CA ALA A 345 25.27 76.49 -33.66
C ALA A 345 25.90 76.92 -35.00
N GLU A 346 26.09 75.98 -35.94
CA GLU A 346 26.62 76.25 -37.29
C GLU A 346 25.76 77.29 -38.04
N LEU A 347 24.43 77.10 -38.04
CA LEU A 347 23.50 78.05 -38.67
C LEU A 347 23.50 79.41 -37.96
N SER A 348 23.73 79.46 -36.65
CA SER A 348 23.87 80.72 -35.91
C SER A 348 25.17 81.46 -36.27
N GLU A 349 26.27 80.74 -36.52
CA GLU A 349 27.53 81.32 -37.00
C GLU A 349 27.40 81.82 -38.44
N GLN A 350 26.82 81.00 -39.34
CA GLN A 350 26.50 81.40 -40.72
C GLN A 350 25.58 82.64 -40.76
N LEU A 351 24.56 82.71 -39.89
CA LEU A 351 23.69 83.87 -39.76
C LEU A 351 24.44 85.11 -39.27
N GLN A 352 25.35 84.98 -38.30
CA GLN A 352 26.16 86.09 -37.82
C GLN A 352 27.11 86.61 -38.92
N LEU A 353 27.74 85.72 -39.69
CA LEU A 353 28.54 86.08 -40.85
C LEU A 353 27.70 86.76 -41.95
N ALA A 354 26.48 86.28 -42.19
CA ALA A 354 25.55 86.89 -43.14
C ALA A 354 25.05 88.28 -42.68
N ILE A 355 24.87 88.50 -41.37
CA ILE A 355 24.54 89.81 -40.80
C ILE A 355 25.67 90.81 -41.04
N VAL A 356 26.93 90.42 -40.73
CA VAL A 356 28.11 91.27 -40.97
C VAL A 356 28.30 91.55 -42.47
N SER A 357 28.15 90.54 -43.33
CA SER A 357 28.21 90.69 -44.79
C SER A 357 27.12 91.64 -45.31
N ARG A 358 25.88 91.51 -44.83
CA ARG A 358 24.77 92.41 -45.14
C ARG A 358 25.05 93.84 -44.67
N GLU A 359 25.71 94.03 -43.53
CA GLU A 359 26.08 95.37 -43.03
C GLU A 359 27.16 96.02 -43.91
N VAL A 360 28.18 95.28 -44.34
CA VAL A 360 29.16 95.73 -45.34
C VAL A 360 28.48 96.09 -46.66
N LEU A 361 27.69 95.16 -47.23
CA LEU A 361 26.96 95.37 -48.48
C LEU A 361 25.92 96.50 -48.38
N SER A 362 25.31 96.74 -47.21
CA SER A 362 24.40 97.86 -46.99
C SER A 362 25.14 99.19 -46.92
N ASN A 363 26.38 99.21 -46.41
CA ASN A 363 27.23 100.40 -46.44
C ASN A 363 27.74 100.70 -47.85
N GLU A 364 28.09 99.68 -48.64
CA GLU A 364 28.42 99.81 -50.06
C GLU A 364 27.19 100.26 -50.88
N LEU A 365 26.02 99.66 -50.66
CA LEU A 365 24.78 100.05 -51.33
C LEU A 365 24.34 101.46 -50.93
N ALA A 366 24.62 101.91 -49.71
CA ALA A 366 24.44 103.32 -49.32
C ALA A 366 25.38 104.28 -50.08
N GLN A 367 26.62 103.86 -50.38
CA GLN A 367 27.55 104.61 -51.23
C GLN A 367 27.16 104.58 -52.72
N LEU A 368 26.49 103.51 -53.17
CA LEU A 368 26.02 103.35 -54.55
C LEU A 368 24.61 103.92 -54.81
N ARG A 369 23.78 104.15 -53.79
CA ARG A 369 22.44 104.78 -53.93
C ARG A 369 22.45 106.13 -54.68
N PRO A 370 23.41 107.04 -54.48
CA PRO A 370 23.54 108.25 -55.30
C PRO A 370 23.75 108.00 -56.81
N LEU A 371 24.34 106.84 -57.18
CA LEU A 371 24.54 106.43 -58.57
C LEU A 371 23.32 105.66 -59.11
N ALA A 372 22.72 104.78 -58.30
CA ALA A 372 21.51 104.05 -58.66
C ALA A 372 20.30 104.98 -58.86
N ASN A 373 20.15 106.01 -58.03
CA ASN A 373 19.12 107.04 -58.20
C ASN A 373 19.30 107.90 -59.48
N ALA A 374 20.41 107.75 -60.21
CA ALA A 374 20.63 108.37 -61.52
C ALA A 374 20.37 107.42 -62.71
N ILE A 375 20.11 106.12 -62.46
CA ILE A 375 19.91 105.10 -63.50
C ILE A 375 18.72 104.22 -63.09
N ASP A 376 17.52 104.62 -63.53
CA ASP A 376 16.24 103.99 -63.20
C ASP A 376 16.04 102.64 -63.95
N ILE A 377 16.36 101.53 -63.29
CA ILE A 377 16.27 100.17 -63.86
C ILE A 377 14.97 99.48 -63.40
N ASN A 378 13.87 99.82 -64.06
CA ASN A 378 12.55 99.21 -63.85
C ASN A 378 12.47 97.76 -64.36
N ASN A 379 12.76 96.77 -63.50
CA ASN A 379 12.22 95.40 -63.65
C ASN A 379 12.24 94.56 -62.35
N ALA A 380 11.84 95.13 -61.21
CA ALA A 380 11.79 94.39 -59.94
C ALA A 380 10.62 93.37 -59.90
N ASP A 381 9.43 93.78 -60.34
CA ASP A 381 8.18 93.06 -60.10
C ASP A 381 8.07 91.74 -60.88
N GLY A 382 8.62 91.69 -62.10
CA GLY A 382 8.64 90.47 -62.92
C GLY A 382 9.45 89.34 -62.29
N VAL A 383 10.51 89.66 -61.53
CA VAL A 383 11.33 88.68 -60.82
C VAL A 383 10.56 88.12 -59.61
N LEU A 384 9.83 88.97 -58.88
CA LEU A 384 9.01 88.55 -57.73
C LEU A 384 7.91 87.56 -58.15
N ALA A 385 7.21 87.84 -59.26
CA ALA A 385 6.17 86.95 -59.78
C ALA A 385 6.72 85.56 -60.19
N TYR A 386 7.92 85.50 -60.78
CA TYR A 386 8.54 84.22 -61.16
C TYR A 386 9.04 83.43 -59.93
N LEU A 387 9.52 84.12 -58.89
CA LEU A 387 9.94 83.49 -57.64
C LEU A 387 8.76 82.88 -56.86
N ASP A 388 7.63 83.58 -56.73
CA ASP A 388 6.43 83.05 -56.05
C ASP A 388 5.86 81.84 -56.82
N ALA A 389 5.80 81.89 -58.16
CA ALA A 389 5.40 80.75 -58.96
C ALA A 389 6.30 79.51 -58.73
N LEU A 390 7.62 79.71 -58.62
CA LEU A 390 8.60 78.64 -58.38
C LEU A 390 8.55 78.11 -56.94
N GLU A 391 8.24 78.95 -55.95
CA GLU A 391 8.03 78.49 -54.58
C GLU A 391 6.72 77.70 -54.44
N ASN A 392 5.63 78.17 -55.05
CA ASN A 392 4.35 77.47 -55.04
C ASN A 392 4.42 76.10 -55.75
N ALA A 393 5.19 75.99 -56.84
CA ALA A 393 5.49 74.69 -57.46
C ALA A 393 6.16 73.71 -56.47
N LYS A 394 7.19 74.15 -55.74
CA LYS A 394 7.87 73.34 -54.70
C LYS A 394 6.95 72.98 -53.54
N ARG A 395 6.06 73.89 -53.12
CA ARG A 395 5.05 73.64 -52.07
C ARG A 395 4.11 72.50 -52.49
N HIS A 396 3.67 72.47 -53.74
CA HIS A 396 2.84 71.38 -54.28
C HIS A 396 3.59 70.06 -54.43
N GLU A 397 4.86 70.07 -54.86
CA GLU A 397 5.72 68.87 -54.93
C GLU A 397 5.87 68.22 -53.54
N VAL A 398 6.15 69.03 -52.50
CA VAL A 398 6.25 68.55 -51.11
C VAL A 398 4.91 68.05 -50.57
N GLN A 399 3.78 68.65 -50.97
CA GLN A 399 2.44 68.16 -50.62
C GLN A 399 2.13 66.81 -51.28
N ALA A 400 2.46 66.64 -52.58
CA ALA A 400 2.27 65.40 -53.30
C ALA A 400 3.13 64.25 -52.72
N ALA A 401 4.40 64.53 -52.40
CA ALA A 401 5.27 63.56 -51.74
C ALA A 401 4.73 63.12 -50.36
N LYS A 402 4.19 64.05 -49.56
CA LYS A 402 3.54 63.73 -48.27
C LYS A 402 2.26 62.91 -48.45
N ALA A 403 1.44 63.23 -49.44
CA ALA A 403 0.23 62.47 -49.75
C ALA A 403 0.56 61.03 -50.17
N GLN A 404 1.58 60.83 -51.01
CA GLN A 404 2.04 59.50 -51.41
C GLN A 404 2.62 58.71 -50.23
N ALA A 405 3.39 59.35 -49.36
CA ALA A 405 3.92 58.70 -48.16
C ALA A 405 2.79 58.22 -47.22
N ALA A 406 1.77 59.05 -47.00
CA ALA A 406 0.60 58.67 -46.20
C ALA A 406 -0.22 57.55 -46.85
N ALA A 407 -0.38 57.56 -48.18
CA ALA A 407 -1.05 56.47 -48.91
C ALA A 407 -0.29 55.13 -48.77
N ASN A 408 1.04 55.16 -48.88
CA ASN A 408 1.88 53.97 -48.68
C ASN A 408 1.80 53.44 -47.24
N GLU A 409 1.76 54.33 -46.23
CA GLU A 409 1.61 53.95 -44.82
C GLU A 409 0.23 53.31 -44.55
N ILE A 410 -0.83 53.87 -45.12
CA ILE A 410 -2.19 53.29 -45.03
C ILE A 410 -2.23 51.90 -45.67
N GLN A 411 -1.56 51.70 -46.80
CA GLN A 411 -1.47 50.39 -47.45
C GLN A 411 -0.72 49.36 -46.58
N SER A 412 0.46 49.72 -46.03
CA SER A 412 1.20 48.83 -45.10
C SER A 412 0.34 48.38 -43.93
N ARG A 413 -0.34 49.34 -43.26
CA ARG A 413 -1.25 49.05 -42.14
C ARG A 413 -2.46 48.19 -42.53
N PHE A 414 -2.93 48.30 -43.78
CA PHE A 414 -4.01 47.46 -44.29
C PHE A 414 -3.54 46.03 -44.55
N ASP A 415 -2.35 45.87 -45.16
CA ASP A 415 -1.75 44.57 -45.44
C ASP A 415 -1.40 43.82 -44.13
N GLU A 416 -0.78 44.52 -43.17
CA GLU A 416 -0.54 44.03 -41.79
C GLU A 416 -1.83 43.56 -41.09
N LEU A 417 -2.92 44.33 -41.22
CA LEU A 417 -4.22 43.98 -40.64
C LEU A 417 -4.84 42.76 -41.34
N SER A 418 -4.67 42.62 -42.66
CA SER A 418 -5.12 41.48 -43.45
C SER A 418 -4.37 40.19 -43.09
N GLU A 419 -3.05 40.27 -42.88
CA GLU A 419 -2.25 39.14 -42.37
C GLU A 419 -2.70 38.73 -40.96
N LEU A 420 -2.87 39.69 -40.05
CA LEU A 420 -3.38 39.43 -38.70
C LEU A 420 -4.78 38.82 -38.70
N GLN A 421 -5.70 39.33 -39.51
CA GLN A 421 -7.04 38.77 -39.67
C GLN A 421 -6.99 37.33 -40.18
N THR A 422 -6.13 37.05 -41.17
CA THR A 422 -5.95 35.70 -41.73
C THR A 422 -5.39 34.73 -40.68
N SER A 423 -4.38 35.16 -39.92
CA SER A 423 -3.79 34.39 -38.82
C SER A 423 -4.82 34.06 -37.73
N VAL A 424 -5.60 35.06 -37.30
CA VAL A 424 -6.67 34.89 -36.29
C VAL A 424 -7.78 33.95 -36.77
N ILE A 425 -8.13 33.95 -38.06
CA ILE A 425 -9.11 32.99 -38.62
C ILE A 425 -8.55 31.55 -38.60
N LEU A 426 -7.27 31.36 -38.96
CA LEU A 426 -6.61 30.06 -38.94
C LEU A 426 -6.49 29.49 -37.52
N ASP A 427 -6.05 30.30 -36.56
CA ASP A 427 -5.92 29.86 -35.16
C ASP A 427 -7.29 29.58 -34.51
N ASN A 428 -8.33 30.39 -34.76
CA ASN A 428 -9.68 30.07 -34.30
C ASN A 428 -10.20 28.75 -34.92
N THR A 429 -9.96 28.52 -36.21
CA THR A 429 -10.34 27.26 -36.88
C THR A 429 -9.64 26.06 -36.22
N ARG A 430 -8.35 26.20 -35.89
CA ARG A 430 -7.55 25.20 -35.19
C ARG A 430 -8.01 24.96 -33.76
N LEU A 431 -8.41 26.02 -33.04
CA LEU A 431 -8.96 25.93 -31.69
C LEU A 431 -10.31 25.22 -31.70
N HIS A 432 -11.22 25.53 -32.63
CA HIS A 432 -12.48 24.81 -32.80
C HIS A 432 -12.24 23.32 -33.11
N ALA A 433 -11.37 22.99 -34.06
CA ALA A 433 -11.04 21.59 -34.36
C ALA A 433 -10.52 20.82 -33.15
N ARG A 434 -9.66 21.44 -32.32
CA ARG A 434 -9.15 20.85 -31.08
C ARG A 434 -10.22 20.75 -29.99
N ASN A 435 -11.14 21.72 -29.91
CA ASN A 435 -12.24 21.68 -28.95
C ASN A 435 -13.18 20.50 -29.27
N ASN A 436 -13.52 20.30 -30.55
CA ASN A 436 -14.31 19.15 -30.99
C ASN A 436 -13.62 17.80 -30.66
N GLU A 437 -12.29 17.68 -30.87
CA GLU A 437 -11.53 16.47 -30.46
C GLU A 437 -11.64 16.20 -28.96
N LEU A 438 -11.60 17.26 -28.13
CA LEU A 438 -11.75 17.13 -26.68
C LEU A 438 -13.17 16.75 -26.27
N GLU A 439 -14.19 17.32 -26.92
CA GLU A 439 -15.61 16.98 -26.69
C GLU A 439 -15.92 15.52 -27.08
N GLU A 440 -15.43 15.04 -28.23
CA GLU A 440 -15.54 13.63 -28.64
C GLU A 440 -14.85 12.70 -27.64
N ARG A 441 -13.70 13.10 -27.08
CA ARG A 441 -12.99 12.31 -26.07
C ARG A 441 -13.70 12.29 -24.73
N VAL A 442 -14.31 13.40 -24.30
CA VAL A 442 -15.15 13.44 -23.09
C VAL A 442 -16.38 12.53 -23.27
N ALA A 443 -17.10 12.63 -24.40
CA ALA A 443 -18.26 11.78 -24.67
C ALA A 443 -17.91 10.28 -24.72
N ASN A 444 -16.72 9.92 -25.19
CA ASN A 444 -16.22 8.53 -25.11
C ASN A 444 -15.97 8.09 -23.66
N PHE A 445 -15.34 8.92 -22.82
CA PHE A 445 -15.15 8.59 -21.41
C PHE A 445 -16.47 8.50 -20.63
N GLU A 446 -17.45 9.38 -20.90
CA GLU A 446 -18.79 9.31 -20.31
C GLU A 446 -19.48 7.97 -20.66
N LYS A 447 -19.34 7.52 -21.92
CA LYS A 447 -19.87 6.24 -22.39
C LYS A 447 -19.16 5.03 -21.76
N GLU A 448 -17.85 5.09 -21.59
CA GLU A 448 -17.08 4.06 -20.88
C GLU A 448 -17.49 3.97 -19.40
N LEU A 449 -17.65 5.12 -18.73
CA LEU A 449 -18.13 5.20 -17.35
C LEU A 449 -19.57 4.68 -17.21
N GLN A 450 -20.46 4.99 -18.15
CA GLN A 450 -21.83 4.45 -18.14
C GLN A 450 -21.81 2.92 -18.30
N SER A 451 -21.07 2.38 -19.27
CA SER A 451 -20.95 0.93 -19.48
C SER A 451 -20.37 0.23 -18.24
N LEU A 452 -19.37 0.84 -17.58
CA LEU A 452 -18.79 0.32 -16.35
C LEU A 452 -19.79 0.34 -15.20
N ASN A 453 -20.58 1.41 -15.05
CA ASN A 453 -21.61 1.52 -14.03
C ASN A 453 -22.72 0.47 -14.21
N GLU A 454 -23.21 0.28 -15.44
CA GLU A 454 -24.19 -0.76 -15.77
C GLU A 454 -23.66 -2.18 -15.46
N ASP A 455 -22.39 -2.45 -15.74
CA ASP A 455 -21.77 -3.76 -15.44
C ASP A 455 -21.49 -3.97 -13.95
N TRP A 456 -21.24 -2.90 -13.18
CA TRP A 456 -21.22 -2.94 -11.72
C TRP A 456 -22.62 -3.22 -11.15
N GLU A 457 -23.66 -2.56 -11.66
CA GLU A 457 -25.04 -2.78 -11.22
C GLU A 457 -25.50 -4.22 -11.48
N LYS A 458 -25.20 -4.77 -12.68
CA LYS A 458 -25.42 -6.19 -13.02
C LYS A 458 -24.68 -7.12 -12.05
N GLN A 459 -23.44 -6.83 -11.68
CA GLN A 459 -22.66 -7.64 -10.72
C GLN A 459 -23.21 -7.57 -9.30
N VAL A 460 -23.60 -6.38 -8.82
CA VAL A 460 -24.21 -6.20 -7.50
C VAL A 460 -25.55 -6.93 -7.42
N GLN A 461 -26.42 -6.79 -8.43
CA GLN A 461 -27.70 -7.48 -8.46
C GLN A 461 -27.53 -9.01 -8.57
N LYS A 462 -26.54 -9.50 -9.32
CA LYS A 462 -26.20 -10.93 -9.34
C LYS A 462 -25.72 -11.42 -7.97
N LYS A 463 -24.84 -10.67 -7.28
CA LYS A 463 -24.34 -11.04 -5.94
C LYS A 463 -25.43 -11.01 -4.88
N LYS A 464 -26.38 -10.08 -5.00
CA LYS A 464 -27.59 -10.06 -4.17
C LYS A 464 -28.45 -11.30 -4.39
N GLN A 465 -28.71 -11.68 -5.65
CA GLN A 465 -29.45 -12.90 -5.99
C GLN A 465 -28.76 -14.17 -5.45
N GLU A 466 -27.43 -14.32 -5.67
CA GLU A 466 -26.63 -15.42 -5.13
C GLU A 466 -26.72 -15.52 -3.59
N TRP A 467 -26.80 -14.38 -2.89
CA TRP A 467 -26.99 -14.34 -1.44
C TRP A 467 -28.41 -14.69 -0.99
N GLU A 468 -29.44 -14.18 -1.69
CA GLU A 468 -30.86 -14.49 -1.39
C GLU A 468 -31.20 -15.96 -1.66
N ASP A 469 -30.59 -16.57 -2.67
CA ASP A 469 -30.75 -18.00 -2.97
C ASP A 469 -30.08 -18.86 -1.88
N ALA A 470 -28.83 -18.55 -1.49
CA ALA A 470 -28.13 -19.25 -0.41
C ALA A 470 -28.82 -19.05 0.97
N HIS A 471 -29.40 -17.87 1.22
CA HIS A 471 -30.16 -17.62 2.44
C HIS A 471 -31.44 -18.48 2.51
N ARG A 472 -32.15 -18.62 1.38
CA ARG A 472 -33.31 -19.53 1.27
C ARG A 472 -32.90 -21.00 1.46
N GLU A 473 -31.78 -21.44 0.90
CA GLU A 473 -31.26 -22.81 1.10
C GLU A 473 -31.03 -23.09 2.60
N ILE A 474 -30.26 -22.24 3.28
CA ILE A 474 -30.01 -22.33 4.72
C ILE A 474 -31.32 -22.29 5.54
N GLU A 475 -32.28 -21.44 5.19
CA GLU A 475 -33.57 -21.38 5.88
C GLU A 475 -34.38 -22.68 5.72
N THR A 476 -34.34 -23.30 4.53
CA THR A 476 -34.99 -24.61 4.30
C THR A 476 -34.29 -25.75 5.06
N GLU A 477 -32.96 -25.77 5.12
CA GLU A 477 -32.21 -26.71 5.96
C GLU A 477 -32.55 -26.54 7.45
N CYS A 478 -32.53 -25.30 7.95
CA CYS A 478 -32.93 -24.99 9.33
C CYS A 478 -34.39 -25.37 9.61
N SER A 479 -35.29 -25.26 8.63
CA SER A 479 -36.68 -25.72 8.75
C SER A 479 -36.76 -27.26 8.84
N CYS A 480 -36.00 -27.96 8.01
CA CYS A 480 -35.89 -29.43 8.03
C CYS A 480 -35.33 -29.93 9.37
N MET A 481 -34.23 -29.35 9.85
CA MET A 481 -33.64 -29.68 11.16
C MET A 481 -34.59 -29.39 12.32
N ARG A 482 -35.32 -28.27 12.30
CA ARG A 482 -36.35 -27.96 13.30
C ARG A 482 -37.46 -29.02 13.32
N LYS A 483 -37.90 -29.50 12.15
CA LYS A 483 -38.86 -30.61 12.09
C LYS A 483 -38.28 -31.90 12.65
N GLN A 484 -37.07 -32.30 12.25
CA GLN A 484 -36.39 -33.50 12.78
C GLN A 484 -36.23 -33.47 14.30
N LEU A 485 -35.96 -32.29 14.88
CA LEU A 485 -35.91 -32.11 16.34
C LEU A 485 -37.27 -32.31 17.02
N VAL A 486 -38.38 -31.88 16.40
CA VAL A 486 -39.73 -32.14 16.90
C VAL A 486 -40.08 -33.63 16.77
N ASP A 487 -39.83 -34.24 15.61
CA ASP A 487 -40.07 -35.67 15.38
C ASP A 487 -39.29 -36.53 16.41
N LEU A 488 -38.05 -36.15 16.75
CA LEU A 488 -37.25 -36.81 17.79
C LEU A 488 -37.74 -36.53 19.22
N GLN A 489 -38.27 -35.34 19.51
CA GLN A 489 -38.89 -35.03 20.81
C GLN A 489 -40.17 -35.84 21.04
N ASP A 490 -41.00 -36.03 20.01
CA ASP A 490 -42.19 -36.88 20.09
C ASP A 490 -41.82 -38.36 20.29
N VAL A 491 -40.79 -38.87 19.61
CA VAL A 491 -40.25 -40.23 19.83
C VAL A 491 -39.69 -40.38 21.25
N LEU A 492 -38.98 -39.37 21.78
CA LEU A 492 -38.52 -39.39 23.16
C LEU A 492 -39.71 -39.39 24.14
N ALA A 493 -40.78 -38.66 23.84
CA ALA A 493 -41.99 -38.61 24.66
C ALA A 493 -42.79 -39.92 24.63
N THR A 494 -42.87 -40.62 23.49
CA THR A 494 -43.48 -41.96 23.42
C THR A 494 -42.65 -43.00 24.16
N VAL A 495 -41.33 -43.09 23.89
CA VAL A 495 -40.44 -44.02 24.60
C VAL A 495 -40.43 -43.77 26.12
N THR A 496 -40.45 -42.50 26.55
CA THR A 496 -40.57 -42.17 27.98
C THR A 496 -41.91 -42.65 28.57
N ARG A 497 -43.02 -42.42 27.86
CA ARG A 497 -44.36 -42.87 28.28
C ARG A 497 -44.41 -44.40 28.38
N ASP A 498 -43.96 -45.11 27.35
CA ASP A 498 -43.95 -46.58 27.28
C ASP A 498 -43.04 -47.19 28.35
N ALA A 499 -41.90 -46.55 28.65
CA ALA A 499 -41.03 -46.95 29.76
C ALA A 499 -41.71 -46.77 31.13
N THR A 500 -42.43 -45.66 31.35
CA THR A 500 -43.21 -45.47 32.59
C THR A 500 -44.38 -46.44 32.71
N GLU A 501 -45.04 -46.76 31.60
CA GLU A 501 -46.16 -47.70 31.52
C GLU A 501 -45.69 -49.15 31.77
N ASN A 502 -44.58 -49.58 31.17
CA ASN A 502 -43.96 -50.88 31.47
C ASN A 502 -43.47 -50.96 32.92
N SER A 503 -42.85 -49.90 33.45
CA SER A 503 -42.42 -49.85 34.86
C SER A 503 -43.61 -49.89 35.84
N ARG A 504 -44.77 -49.39 35.42
CA ARG A 504 -46.02 -49.51 36.18
C ARG A 504 -46.54 -50.95 36.16
N ARG A 505 -46.55 -51.60 34.99
CA ARG A 505 -46.97 -53.01 34.83
C ARG A 505 -46.04 -53.99 35.57
N SER A 506 -44.73 -53.75 35.57
CA SER A 506 -43.77 -54.59 36.32
C SER A 506 -43.90 -54.46 37.85
N ASN A 507 -44.59 -53.43 38.33
CA ASN A 507 -44.90 -53.22 39.75
C ASN A 507 -46.35 -53.62 40.11
N ASP A 508 -47.11 -54.24 39.18
CA ASP A 508 -48.49 -54.67 39.41
C ASP A 508 -48.51 -56.05 40.12
N PRO A 509 -48.91 -56.12 41.42
CA PRO A 509 -48.65 -57.28 42.28
C PRO A 509 -49.50 -58.53 41.96
N LEU A 510 -50.37 -58.47 40.96
CA LEU A 510 -51.25 -59.57 40.55
C LEU A 510 -50.58 -60.59 39.61
N THR A 511 -49.45 -60.23 38.99
CA THR A 511 -48.81 -61.06 37.95
C THR A 511 -48.10 -62.32 38.51
N THR A 512 -47.99 -62.46 39.84
CA THR A 512 -47.26 -63.54 40.51
C THR A 512 -48.05 -64.86 40.64
N TYR A 513 -49.32 -64.92 40.22
CA TYR A 513 -50.21 -66.06 40.39
C TYR A 513 -50.62 -66.73 39.05
N SER A 514 -49.64 -67.24 38.28
CA SER A 514 -49.93 -68.06 37.09
C SER A 514 -48.80 -69.05 36.71
N LEU A 515 -48.36 -69.88 37.65
CA LEU A 515 -47.57 -71.08 37.34
C LEU A 515 -47.99 -72.24 38.27
N VAL A 516 -48.90 -73.09 37.76
CA VAL A 516 -49.31 -74.41 38.26
C VAL A 516 -49.49 -75.30 37.04
#